data_AF-A0A8D8RNS1-F1
#
_entry.id   AF-A0A8D8RNS1-F1
#
_cell.length_a   1.000
_cell.length_b   1.000
_cell.length_c   1.000
_cell.angle_alpha   90.00
_cell.angle_beta   90.00
_cell.angle_gamma   90.00
#
_symmetry.space_group_name_H-M   'P 1'
#
loop_
_entity.id
_entity.type
_entity.pdbx_description
1 polymer ?
#
loop_
_entity_poly.entity_id
_entity_poly.type
_entity_poly.pdbx_seq_one_letter_code
_entity_poly.pdbx_strand_id
1 'polypeptide(L)'
;MAEEYPTAFWLVGQVEWCQYWCYSSTCEEHVDRRSSRIKRDTVDVEKLRTWFDAHNPFPLTSKLMSISSGIVGMPDVNCHLARELGLDGAKQIAGGSFVK
;
A
#
# COMPACT_ATOMS: atom_id res chain seq x y z
N MET A 1 23.38 -38.05 12.08
CA MET A 1 23.27 -36.59 11.95
C MET A 1 21.89 -36.30 11.41
N ALA A 2 20.97 -35.89 12.28
CA ALA A 2 19.65 -35.44 11.85
C ALA A 2 19.80 -34.00 11.34
N GLU A 3 19.46 -33.76 10.08
CA GLU A 3 19.35 -32.41 9.55
C GLU A 3 18.12 -31.76 10.19
N GLU A 4 18.34 -30.85 11.14
CA GLU A 4 17.31 -29.93 11.61
C GLU A 4 17.00 -28.95 10.48
N TYR A 5 15.99 -29.27 9.68
CA TYR A 5 15.39 -28.31 8.76
C TYR A 5 14.72 -27.22 9.60
N PRO A 6 15.01 -25.93 9.36
CA PRO A 6 14.46 -24.85 10.17
C PRO A 6 12.94 -24.91 10.17
N THR A 7 12.31 -24.79 11.35
CA THR A 7 10.84 -24.79 11.54
C THR A 7 10.10 -23.86 10.56
N ALA A 8 10.77 -22.79 10.12
CA ALA A 8 10.29 -21.87 9.09
C ALA A 8 9.97 -22.54 7.73
N PHE A 9 10.74 -23.54 7.30
CA PHE A 9 10.54 -24.22 6.01
C PHE A 9 9.24 -25.05 6.01
N TRP A 10 8.93 -25.73 7.12
CA TRP A 10 7.66 -26.45 7.30
C TRP A 10 6.46 -25.51 7.40
N LEU A 11 6.61 -24.37 8.09
CA LEU A 11 5.56 -23.37 8.20
C LEU A 11 5.25 -22.71 6.85
N VAL A 12 6.27 -22.35 6.05
CA VAL A 12 6.09 -21.81 4.70
C VAL A 12 5.36 -22.83 3.82
N GLY A 13 5.78 -24.10 3.85
CA GLY A 13 5.10 -25.17 3.13
C GLY A 13 3.63 -25.31 3.57
N GLN A 14 3.34 -25.25 4.86
CA GLN A 14 1.96 -25.37 5.36
C GLN A 14 1.09 -24.18 4.96
N VAL A 15 1.63 -22.95 4.94
CA VAL A 15 0.93 -21.76 4.44
C VAL A 15 0.64 -21.87 2.94
N GLU A 16 1.59 -22.32 2.14
CA GLU A 16 1.38 -22.51 0.69
C GLU A 16 0.35 -23.61 0.40
N TRP A 17 0.38 -24.71 1.15
CA TRP A 17 -0.62 -25.78 1.04
C TRP A 17 -2.01 -25.31 1.47
N CYS A 18 -2.12 -24.53 2.55
CA CYS A 18 -3.37 -23.88 2.94
C CYS A 18 -3.87 -22.89 1.88
N GLN A 19 -2.97 -22.15 1.24
CA GLN A 19 -3.28 -21.21 0.16
C GLN A 19 -3.85 -21.93 -1.08
N TYR A 20 -3.29 -23.10 -1.41
CA TYR A 20 -3.71 -23.98 -2.51
C TYR A 20 -5.05 -24.68 -2.20
N TRP A 21 -5.24 -25.18 -0.99
CA TRP A 21 -6.51 -25.79 -0.57
C TRP A 21 -7.65 -24.77 -0.45
N CYS A 22 -7.36 -23.55 0.01
CA CYS A 22 -8.29 -22.42 0.01
C CYS A 22 -8.63 -21.93 -1.42
N TYR A 23 -7.80 -22.23 -2.42
CA TYR A 23 -8.12 -21.96 -3.82
C TYR A 23 -9.12 -22.97 -4.39
N SER A 24 -9.04 -24.23 -3.95
CA SER A 24 -9.94 -25.31 -4.38
C SER A 24 -11.25 -25.44 -3.58
N SER A 25 -11.38 -24.76 -2.44
CA SER A 25 -12.54 -24.86 -1.55
C SER A 25 -12.97 -23.48 -1.04
N THR A 26 -14.27 -23.26 -0.82
CA THR A 26 -14.80 -22.02 -0.22
C THR A 26 -14.43 -21.97 1.26
N CYS A 27 -13.19 -21.60 1.57
CA CYS A 27 -12.77 -21.37 2.95
C CYS A 27 -13.51 -20.13 3.47
N GLU A 28 -14.46 -20.32 4.38
CA GLU A 28 -15.27 -19.21 4.91
C GLU A 28 -14.44 -18.18 5.68
N GLU A 29 -13.23 -18.57 6.12
CA GLU A 29 -12.32 -17.70 6.87
C GLU A 29 -11.65 -16.61 6.01
N HIS A 30 -11.74 -16.70 4.68
CA HIS A 30 -11.22 -15.69 3.75
C HIS A 30 -12.33 -15.13 2.85
N VAL A 31 -13.28 -14.41 3.46
CA VAL A 31 -14.42 -13.77 2.76
C VAL A 31 -13.97 -12.88 1.60
N ASP A 32 -12.84 -12.20 1.73
CA ASP A 32 -12.29 -11.31 0.70
C ASP A 32 -11.74 -12.08 -0.51
N ARG A 33 -11.37 -13.35 -0.33
CA ARG A 33 -10.88 -14.21 -1.43
C ARG A 33 -12.01 -14.90 -2.20
N ARG A 34 -13.27 -14.66 -1.83
CA ARG A 34 -14.43 -15.19 -2.58
C ARG A 34 -14.39 -14.66 -4.01
N SER A 35 -14.67 -15.54 -4.97
CA SER A 35 -14.63 -15.21 -6.40
C SER A 35 -15.56 -14.04 -6.76
N SER A 36 -16.66 -13.84 -6.02
CA SER A 36 -17.55 -12.68 -6.16
C SER A 36 -16.93 -11.36 -5.71
N ARG A 37 -16.08 -11.36 -4.68
CA ARG A 37 -15.33 -10.17 -4.22
C ARG A 37 -14.21 -9.84 -5.19
N ILE A 38 -13.40 -10.82 -5.57
CA ILE A 38 -12.34 -10.66 -6.58
C ILE A 38 -12.88 -10.09 -7.89
N LYS A 39 -14.01 -10.63 -8.39
CA LYS A 39 -14.66 -10.11 -9.61
C LYS A 39 -15.11 -8.66 -9.45
N ARG A 40 -15.67 -8.31 -8.29
CA ARG A 40 -16.11 -6.94 -8.01
C ARG A 40 -14.92 -5.99 -7.91
N ASP A 41 -13.90 -6.36 -7.16
CA ASP A 41 -12.69 -5.55 -6.98
C ASP A 41 -12.02 -5.30 -8.32
N THR A 42 -11.95 -6.30 -9.20
CA THR A 42 -11.45 -6.15 -10.56
C THR A 42 -12.25 -5.10 -11.34
N VAL A 43 -13.59 -5.18 -11.28
CA VAL A 43 -14.48 -4.21 -11.95
C VAL A 43 -14.32 -2.80 -11.35
N ASP A 44 -14.18 -2.69 -10.04
CA ASP A 44 -14.07 -1.41 -9.35
C ASP A 44 -12.69 -0.76 -9.58
N VAL A 45 -11.62 -1.55 -9.68
CA VAL A 45 -10.29 -1.08 -10.10
C VAL A 45 -10.35 -0.50 -11.51
N GLU A 46 -11.03 -1.15 -12.47
CA GLU A 46 -11.17 -0.63 -13.83
C GLU A 46 -11.99 0.67 -13.88
N LYS A 47 -13.05 0.77 -13.07
CA LYS A 47 -13.80 2.03 -12.92
C LYS A 47 -12.94 3.15 -12.37
N LEU A 48 -12.17 2.87 -11.32
CA LEU A 48 -11.29 3.86 -10.69
C LEU A 48 -10.22 4.33 -11.67
N ARG A 49 -9.62 3.40 -12.42
CA ARG A 49 -8.67 3.69 -13.48
C ARG A 49 -9.28 4.60 -14.54
N THR A 50 -10.45 4.21 -15.08
CA THR A 50 -11.16 5.00 -16.10
C THR A 50 -11.47 6.42 -15.60
N TRP A 51 -11.83 6.55 -14.32
CA TRP A 51 -12.08 7.84 -13.71
C TRP A 51 -10.81 8.69 -13.62
N PHE A 52 -9.67 8.11 -13.22
CA PHE A 52 -8.38 8.80 -13.17
C PHE A 52 -7.85 9.21 -14.54
N ASP A 53 -8.06 8.38 -15.57
CA ASP A 53 -7.67 8.72 -16.94
C ASP A 53 -8.40 9.97 -17.45
N ALA A 54 -9.67 10.15 -17.08
CA ALA A 54 -10.47 11.33 -17.41
C ALA A 54 -10.23 12.51 -16.45
N HIS A 55 -9.91 12.23 -15.17
CA HIS A 55 -9.77 13.22 -14.11
C HIS A 55 -8.49 12.94 -13.32
N ASN A 56 -7.35 13.43 -13.79
CA ASN A 56 -6.11 13.29 -13.04
C ASN A 56 -6.16 14.21 -11.79
N PRO A 57 -6.27 13.66 -10.57
CA PRO A 57 -6.34 14.49 -9.37
C PRO A 57 -4.96 14.97 -8.93
N PHE A 58 -3.88 14.44 -9.54
CA PHE A 58 -2.52 14.71 -9.15
C PHE A 58 -1.93 15.83 -10.02
N PRO A 59 -1.46 16.92 -9.42
CA PRO A 59 -0.76 17.95 -10.17
C PRO A 59 0.51 17.36 -10.78
N LEU A 60 0.81 17.75 -12.02
CA LEU A 60 2.06 17.36 -12.66
C LEU A 60 3.21 18.09 -11.94
N THR A 61 4.02 17.36 -11.18
CA THR A 61 5.14 17.91 -10.41
C THR A 61 6.37 17.03 -10.54
N SER A 62 7.56 17.66 -10.61
CA SER A 62 8.84 16.95 -10.57
C SER A 62 9.25 16.54 -9.15
N LYS A 63 8.47 16.94 -8.14
CA LYS A 63 8.77 16.69 -6.72
C LYS A 63 7.89 15.57 -6.19
N LEU A 64 8.46 14.67 -5.41
CA LEU A 64 7.72 13.61 -4.73
C LEU A 64 6.82 14.22 -3.64
N MET A 65 5.50 14.04 -3.74
CA MET A 65 4.54 14.58 -2.76
C MET A 65 3.75 13.46 -2.10
N SER A 66 3.62 13.53 -0.77
CA SER A 66 2.72 12.68 -0.01
C SER A 66 1.27 13.08 -0.30
N ILE A 67 0.45 12.13 -0.78
CA ILE A 67 -0.97 12.39 -1.05
C ILE A 67 -1.77 12.62 0.24
N SER A 68 -1.40 11.96 1.34
CA SER A 68 -2.13 12.05 2.61
C SER A 68 -1.84 13.34 3.38
N SER A 69 -0.61 13.85 3.29
CA SER A 69 -0.17 15.02 4.07
C SER A 69 0.14 16.26 3.23
N GLY A 70 0.23 16.12 1.91
CA GLY A 70 0.69 17.18 1.00
C GLY A 70 2.18 17.51 1.12
N ILE A 71 2.93 16.84 2.01
CA ILE A 71 4.35 17.11 2.24
C ILE A 71 5.15 16.72 1.00
N VAL A 72 5.98 17.64 0.53
CA VAL A 72 6.84 17.47 -0.64
C VAL A 72 8.25 17.09 -0.18
N GLY A 73 8.71 15.92 -0.60
CA GLY A 73 10.08 15.46 -0.38
C GLY A 73 11.09 16.32 -1.15
N MET A 74 12.18 16.68 -0.49
CA MET A 74 13.33 17.32 -1.11
C MET A 74 14.33 16.25 -1.59
N PRO A 75 15.14 16.51 -2.63
CA PRO A 75 16.14 15.55 -3.13
C PRO A 75 17.14 15.10 -2.06
N ASP A 76 17.38 15.97 -1.08
CA ASP A 76 18.44 15.85 -0.07
C ASP A 76 17.97 15.06 1.17
N VAL A 77 16.67 14.73 1.24
CA VAL A 77 16.06 14.07 2.39
C VAL A 77 16.12 12.55 2.18
N ASN A 78 16.91 11.87 3.01
CA ASN A 78 16.94 10.41 3.02
C ASN A 78 15.67 9.81 3.69
N CYS A 79 15.41 8.53 3.44
CA CYS A 79 14.26 7.82 4.03
C CYS A 79 14.34 7.68 5.55
N HIS A 80 15.53 7.69 6.14
CA HIS A 80 15.75 7.56 7.58
C HIS A 80 15.27 8.80 8.35
N LEU A 81 15.51 10.00 7.81
CA LEU A 81 15.18 11.29 8.43
C LEU A 81 13.90 11.91 7.88
N ALA A 82 13.32 11.35 6.80
CA ALA A 82 12.12 11.89 6.15
C ALA A 82 10.96 12.15 7.12
N ARG A 83 10.76 11.28 8.11
CA ARG A 83 9.70 11.45 9.11
C ARG A 83 9.95 12.64 10.04
N GLU A 84 11.15 12.75 10.59
CA GLU A 84 11.49 13.82 11.54
C GLU A 84 11.49 15.18 10.84
N LEU A 85 12.13 15.27 9.68
CA LEU A 85 12.14 16.48 8.86
C LEU A 85 10.74 16.87 8.37
N GLY A 86 9.91 15.88 8.01
CA GLY A 86 8.51 16.11 7.64
C GLY A 86 7.67 16.64 8.80
N LEU A 87 7.85 16.10 10.01
CA LEU A 87 7.15 16.58 11.21
C LEU A 87 7.60 17.99 11.60
N ASP A 88 8.89 18.29 11.53
CA ASP A 88 9.41 19.62 11.84
C ASP A 88 8.97 20.67 10.81
N GLY A 89 8.97 20.31 9.52
CA GLY A 89 8.40 21.16 8.47
C GLY A 89 6.90 21.40 8.68
N ALA A 90 6.13 20.36 9.02
CA ALA A 90 4.69 20.47 9.29
C ALA A 90 4.39 21.39 10.49
N LYS A 91 5.19 21.32 11.56
CA LYS A 91 5.06 22.23 12.72
C LYS A 91 5.25 23.70 12.34
N GLN A 92 6.14 24.00 11.40
CA GLN A 92 6.39 25.38 10.94
C GLN A 92 5.21 25.92 10.10
N ILE A 93 4.50 25.04 9.39
CA ILE A 93 3.33 25.41 8.60
C ILE A 93 2.08 25.55 9.49
N ALA A 94 1.99 24.74 10.56
CA ALA A 94 0.87 24.76 11.49
C ALA A 94 0.73 26.13 12.18
N GLY A 95 -0.36 26.85 11.88
CA GLY A 95 -0.64 28.18 12.42
C GLY A 95 -0.15 29.35 11.56
N GLY A 96 0.52 29.07 10.43
CA GLY A 96 0.88 30.09 9.43
C GLY A 96 -0.30 30.48 8.54
N SER A 97 -0.32 31.73 8.07
CA SER A 97 -1.25 32.16 7.03
C SER A 97 -0.71 31.76 5.65
N PHE A 98 -1.55 31.08 4.86
CA PHE A 98 -1.23 30.84 3.45
C PHE A 98 -1.46 32.14 2.67
N VAL A 99 -0.38 32.77 2.22
CA VAL A 99 -0.47 33.92 1.31
C VAL A 99 -0.75 33.37 -0.08
N LYS A 100 -1.78 33.92 -0.72
CA LYS A 100 -2.35 33.45 -1.99
C LYS A 100 -1.46 33.79 -3.19
#